data_AF-A0A1F4DT07-F1
#
_entry.id   AF-A0A1F4DT07-F1
#
_cell.length_a   1.000
_cell.length_b   1.000
_cell.length_c   1.000
_cell.angle_alpha   90.00
_cell.angle_beta   90.00
_cell.angle_gamma   90.00
#
_symmetry.space_group_name_H-M   'P 1'
#
loop_
_entity.id
_entity.type
_entity.pdbx_description
1 polymer ?
#
loop_
_entity_poly.entity_id
_entity_poly.type
_entity_poly.pdbx_seq_one_letter_code
_entity_poly.pdbx_strand_id
1 'polypeptide(L)'
;MVFVSRVAILALVVVWAVSSGIAIAQDYPIKPIRFVIGPAPDVLARLVGQKLTGVWGQQIVVDQRPGAGGIIAAEIVAKAPPDGYTWLLSTGAYPTLVGLYPKCRRNWSRSWRCRM
;
A
#
# COMPACT_ATOMS: atom_id res chain seq x y z
N MET A 1 14.24 -49.03 23.14
CA MET A 1 13.02 -48.30 22.71
C MET A 1 13.15 -46.78 22.70
N VAL A 2 13.92 -46.14 23.60
CA VAL A 2 14.08 -44.66 23.65
C VAL A 2 14.85 -44.06 22.46
N PHE A 3 15.77 -44.83 21.86
CA PHE A 3 16.62 -44.37 20.74
C PHE A 3 15.85 -44.14 19.43
N VAL A 4 14.87 -45.01 19.13
CA VAL A 4 14.02 -44.91 17.93
C VAL A 4 13.08 -43.70 17.99
N SER A 5 12.59 -43.38 19.20
CA SER A 5 11.72 -42.21 19.44
C SER A 5 12.46 -40.87 19.21
N ARG A 6 13.74 -40.78 19.60
CA ARG A 6 14.55 -39.56 19.37
C ARG A 6 14.87 -39.35 17.89
N VAL A 7 15.10 -40.42 17.12
CA VAL A 7 15.35 -40.33 15.67
C VAL A 7 14.08 -39.93 14.92
N ALA A 8 12.91 -40.42 15.33
CA ALA A 8 11.63 -40.03 14.74
C ALA A 8 11.30 -38.53 14.96
N ILE A 9 11.62 -37.99 16.14
CA ILE A 9 11.42 -36.56 16.45
C ILE A 9 12.34 -35.70 15.58
N LEU A 10 13.61 -36.10 15.41
CA LEU A 10 14.56 -35.37 14.57
C LEU A 10 14.16 -35.38 13.09
N ALA A 11 13.64 -36.51 12.59
CA ALA A 11 13.14 -36.60 11.21
C ALA A 11 11.92 -35.69 10.97
N LEU A 12 11.01 -35.60 11.94
CA LEU A 12 9.83 -34.73 11.84
C LEU A 12 10.20 -33.24 11.79
N VAL A 13 11.21 -32.82 12.54
CA VAL A 13 11.70 -31.42 12.54
C VAL A 13 12.34 -31.07 11.20
N VAL A 14 13.09 -31.98 10.58
CA VAL A 14 13.72 -31.75 9.26
C VAL A 14 12.66 -31.62 8.16
N VAL A 15 11.58 -32.42 8.21
CA VAL A 15 10.48 -32.32 7.24
C VAL A 15 9.72 -30.99 7.36
N TRP A 16 9.57 -30.45 8.57
CA TRP A 16 8.97 -29.13 8.81
C TRP A 16 9.87 -27.97 8.38
N ALA A 17 11.20 -28.12 8.41
CA ALA A 17 12.11 -27.08 7.94
C ALA A 17 12.07 -26.93 6.40
N VAL A 18 11.90 -28.03 5.66
CA VAL A 18 11.86 -28.03 4.19
C VAL A 18 10.53 -27.53 3.62
N SER A 19 9.44 -27.55 4.40
CA SER A 19 8.14 -26.99 3.98
C SER A 19 8.05 -25.47 4.09
N SER A 20 9.10 -24.81 4.59
CA SER A 20 9.23 -23.35 4.57
C SER A 20 9.51 -22.89 3.15
N GLY A 21 8.46 -22.65 2.37
CA GLY A 21 8.55 -22.19 0.98
C GLY A 21 9.46 -20.98 0.82
N ILE A 22 10.26 -20.99 -0.25
CA ILE A 22 11.13 -19.87 -0.63
C ILE A 22 10.22 -18.67 -0.93
N ALA A 23 10.18 -17.71 -0.02
CA ALA A 23 9.58 -16.41 -0.27
C ALA A 23 10.49 -15.63 -1.23
N ILE A 24 10.21 -15.72 -2.53
CA ILE A 24 10.81 -14.82 -3.52
C ILE A 24 10.26 -13.42 -3.20
N ALA A 25 11.11 -12.53 -2.70
CA ALA A 25 10.81 -11.11 -2.66
C ALA A 25 10.55 -10.67 -4.11
N GLN A 26 9.32 -10.27 -4.42
CA GLN A 26 9.02 -9.72 -5.74
C GLN A 26 9.69 -8.35 -5.84
N ASP A 27 10.49 -8.15 -6.89
CA ASP A 27 11.15 -6.87 -7.16
C ASP A 27 10.08 -5.79 -7.39
N TYR A 28 9.73 -5.07 -6.33
CA TYR A 28 8.85 -3.91 -6.42
C TYR A 28 9.71 -2.70 -6.82
N PRO A 29 9.32 -1.89 -7.84
CA PRO A 29 8.09 -1.96 -8.64
C PRO A 29 8.27 -2.62 -10.03
N ILE A 30 7.30 -3.46 -10.42
CA ILE A 30 7.26 -4.16 -11.74
C ILE A 30 6.35 -3.42 -12.75
N LYS A 31 5.55 -2.47 -12.27
CA LYS A 31 4.55 -1.72 -13.05
C LYS A 31 4.62 -0.23 -12.71
N PRO A 32 4.16 0.66 -13.61
CA PRO A 32 4.00 2.07 -13.32
C PRO A 32 3.15 2.31 -12.07
N ILE A 33 3.62 3.21 -11.21
CA ILE A 33 2.92 3.59 -9.97
C ILE A 33 2.01 4.79 -10.27
N ARG A 34 0.76 4.74 -9.82
CA ARG A 34 -0.21 5.82 -9.95
C ARG A 34 -0.24 6.66 -8.67
N PHE A 35 0.02 7.95 -8.81
CA PHE A 35 -0.12 8.95 -7.75
C PHE A 35 -1.45 9.66 -7.90
N VAL A 36 -2.36 9.42 -6.96
CA VAL A 36 -3.64 10.15 -6.90
C VAL A 36 -3.45 11.33 -5.96
N ILE A 37 -3.67 12.54 -6.48
CA ILE A 37 -3.52 13.77 -5.71
C ILE A 37 -4.89 14.30 -5.29
N GLY A 38 -5.03 14.62 -4.00
CA GLY A 38 -6.18 15.35 -3.47
C GLY A 38 -5.89 16.86 -3.33
N PRO A 39 -5.76 17.41 -2.11
CA PRO A 39 -5.52 18.83 -1.86
C PRO A 39 -4.02 19.16 -1.91
N ALA A 40 -3.28 18.58 -2.86
CA ALA A 40 -1.84 18.79 -3.03
C ALA A 40 -1.52 19.47 -4.36
N PRO A 41 -0.47 20.30 -4.42
CA PRO A 41 -0.06 20.93 -5.66
C PRO A 41 0.56 19.89 -6.61
N ASP A 42 0.09 19.89 -7.86
CA ASP A 42 0.53 18.97 -8.93
C ASP A 42 2.04 19.03 -9.18
N VAL A 43 2.63 20.22 -9.02
CA VAL A 43 4.08 20.45 -9.16
C VAL A 43 4.88 19.59 -8.18
N LEU A 44 4.47 19.47 -6.92
CA LEU A 44 5.16 18.62 -5.94
C LEU A 44 5.07 17.15 -6.33
N ALA A 45 3.91 16.71 -6.79
CA ALA A 45 3.70 15.33 -7.19
C ALA A 45 4.56 14.92 -8.39
N ARG A 46 4.68 15.81 -9.39
CA ARG A 46 5.56 15.58 -10.54
C ARG A 46 7.03 15.59 -10.18
N LEU A 47 7.45 16.49 -9.29
CA LEU A 47 8.85 16.59 -8.87
C LEU A 47 9.28 15.34 -8.07
N VAL A 48 8.42 14.87 -7.17
CA VAL A 48 8.61 13.60 -6.47
C VAL A 48 8.56 12.42 -7.45
N GLY A 49 7.59 12.41 -8.35
CA GLY A 49 7.44 11.37 -9.37
C GLY A 49 8.66 11.26 -10.29
N GLN A 50 9.24 12.37 -10.71
CA GLN A 50 10.45 12.39 -11.54
C GLN A 50 11.66 11.80 -10.80
N LYS A 51 11.88 12.18 -9.53
CA LYS A 51 12.99 11.64 -8.74
C LYS A 51 12.84 10.14 -8.49
N LEU A 52 11.63 9.70 -8.14
CA LEU A 52 11.34 8.28 -7.90
C LEU A 52 11.40 7.46 -9.19
N THR A 53 10.99 8.03 -10.33
CA THR A 53 11.18 7.39 -11.64
C THR A 53 12.66 7.17 -11.92
N GLY A 54 13.53 8.11 -11.54
CA GLY A 54 15.00 7.95 -11.67
C GLY A 54 15.61 6.87 -10.76
N VAL A 55 15.02 6.62 -9.59
CA VAL A 55 15.50 5.60 -8.64
C VAL A 55 14.96 4.21 -8.98
N TRP A 56 13.69 4.11 -9.36
CA TRP A 56 13.02 2.84 -9.60
C TRP A 56 12.99 2.40 -11.07
N GLY A 57 13.30 3.29 -12.00
CA GLY A 57 13.20 3.01 -13.44
C GLY A 57 11.77 2.83 -13.96
N GLN A 58 10.76 2.97 -13.09
CA GLN A 58 9.35 2.88 -13.44
C GLN A 58 8.69 4.26 -13.45
N GLN A 59 7.89 4.51 -14.48
CA GLN A 59 7.19 5.78 -14.61
C GLN A 59 6.13 5.94 -13.52
N ILE A 60 6.10 7.13 -12.92
CA ILE A 60 5.04 7.52 -12.01
C ILE A 60 4.00 8.35 -12.75
N VAL A 61 2.77 7.84 -12.78
CA VAL A 61 1.61 8.47 -13.42
C VAL A 61 0.89 9.33 -12.39
N VAL A 62 0.88 10.63 -12.62
CA VAL A 62 0.23 11.61 -11.73
C VAL A 62 -1.22 11.84 -12.19
N ASP A 63 -2.19 11.56 -11.32
CA ASP A 63 -3.63 11.73 -11.54
C ASP A 63 -4.21 12.67 -10.47
N GLN A 64 -4.51 13.91 -10.87
CA GLN A 64 -5.09 14.90 -9.98
C GLN A 64 -6.61 14.72 -9.90
N ARG A 65 -7.13 14.45 -8.70
CA ARG A 65 -8.57 14.29 -8.44
C ARG A 65 -9.03 15.32 -7.40
N PRO A 66 -9.24 16.58 -7.83
CA PRO A 66 -9.72 17.63 -6.93
C PRO A 66 -11.18 17.35 -6.53
N GLY A 67 -11.51 17.61 -5.26
CA GLY A 67 -12.88 17.53 -4.77
C GLY A 67 -12.99 17.16 -3.29
N ALA A 68 -14.01 17.70 -2.61
CA ALA A 68 -14.29 17.47 -1.19
C ALA A 68 -13.05 17.57 -0.28
N GLY A 69 -12.14 18.51 -0.60
CA GLY A 69 -10.87 18.71 0.12
C GLY A 69 -9.94 17.48 0.19
N GLY A 70 -10.01 16.58 -0.80
CA GLY A 70 -9.17 15.38 -0.86
C GLY A 70 -9.88 14.07 -0.52
N ILE A 71 -11.13 14.13 -0.06
CA ILE A 71 -11.90 12.94 0.31
C ILE A 71 -12.13 12.04 -0.92
N ILE A 72 -12.38 12.61 -2.10
CA ILE A 72 -12.60 11.84 -3.33
C ILE A 72 -11.32 11.11 -3.76
N ALA A 73 -10.17 11.80 -3.74
CA ALA A 73 -8.88 11.19 -4.01
C ALA A 73 -8.60 10.04 -3.04
N ALA A 74 -8.86 10.25 -1.75
CA ALA A 74 -8.71 9.22 -0.73
C ALA A 74 -9.66 8.03 -0.94
N GLU A 75 -10.91 8.27 -1.35
CA GLU A 75 -11.87 7.21 -1.66
C GLU A 75 -11.43 6.38 -2.87
N ILE A 76 -10.87 7.02 -3.91
CA ILE A 76 -10.32 6.33 -5.08
C ILE A 76 -9.15 5.43 -4.68
N VAL A 77 -8.22 5.92 -3.86
CA VAL A 77 -7.09 5.12 -3.38
C VAL A 77 -7.55 4.02 -2.43
N ALA A 78 -8.53 4.30 -1.57
CA ALA A 78 -9.10 3.31 -0.66
C ALA A 78 -9.87 2.20 -1.40
N LYS A 79 -10.40 2.50 -2.59
CA LYS A 79 -11.04 1.53 -3.49
C LYS A 79 -10.07 0.88 -4.48
N ALA A 80 -8.81 1.29 -4.51
CA ALA A 80 -7.83 0.69 -5.39
C ALA A 80 -7.42 -0.69 -4.87
N PRO A 81 -6.92 -1.59 -5.73
CA PRO A 81 -6.28 -2.82 -5.30
C PRO A 81 -5.17 -2.53 -4.28
N PRO A 82 -5.07 -3.27 -3.17
CA PRO A 82 -4.04 -3.08 -2.14
C PRO A 82 -2.65 -3.57 -2.59
N ASP A 83 -2.31 -3.37 -3.85
CA ASP A 83 -1.11 -3.90 -4.51
C ASP A 83 0.10 -2.97 -4.33
N GLY A 84 -0.06 -1.85 -3.62
CA GLY A 84 1.00 -0.87 -3.42
C GLY A 84 1.34 -0.03 -4.65
N TYR A 85 0.61 -0.11 -5.76
CA TYR A 85 0.86 0.71 -6.96
C TYR A 85 0.00 1.99 -7.03
N THR A 86 -0.94 2.18 -6.11
CA THR A 86 -1.77 3.40 -6.06
C THR A 86 -1.50 4.13 -4.76
N TRP A 87 -0.87 5.31 -4.85
CA TRP A 87 -0.48 6.10 -3.68
C TRP A 87 -1.31 7.37 -3.60
N LEU A 88 -1.67 7.77 -2.38
CA LEU A 88 -2.35 9.03 -2.12
C LEU A 88 -1.32 10.09 -1.75
N LEU A 89 -1.20 11.13 -2.57
CA LEU A 89 -0.48 12.34 -2.21
C LEU A 89 -1.46 13.38 -1.68
N SER A 90 -1.28 13.79 -0.44
CA SER A 90 -2.17 14.73 0.24
C SER A 90 -1.38 15.68 1.15
N THR A 91 -1.91 16.88 1.36
CA THR A 91 -1.31 17.87 2.26
C THR A 91 -1.96 17.80 3.64
N GLY A 92 -1.37 18.48 4.64
CA GLY A 92 -1.89 18.53 6.01
C GLY A 92 -3.33 19.04 6.15
N ALA A 93 -3.91 19.63 5.09
CA ALA A 93 -5.32 19.99 5.03
C ALA A 93 -6.28 18.78 4.97
N TYR A 94 -5.80 17.61 4.55
CA TYR A 94 -6.62 16.39 4.50
C TYR A 94 -6.92 15.78 5.88
N PRO A 95 -5.93 15.55 6.77
CA PRO A 95 -6.23 14.99 8.09
C PRO A 95 -7.10 15.92 8.95
N THR A 96 -7.02 17.25 8.78
CA THR A 96 -7.92 18.19 9.47
C THR A 96 -9.37 18.02 9.01
N LEU A 97 -9.61 17.89 7.70
CA LEU A 97 -10.95 17.63 7.16
C LEU A 97 -11.48 16.24 7.57
N VAL A 98 -10.65 15.21 7.61
CA VAL A 98 -11.06 13.89 8.13
C VAL A 98 -11.40 13.95 9.63
N GLY A 99 -10.76 14.83 10.39
CA GLY A 99 -11.13 15.13 11.78
C GLY A 99 -12.50 15.77 11.92
N LEU A 100 -12.86 16.68 11.01
CA LEU A 100 -14.17 17.31 10.92
C LEU A 100 -15.28 16.35 10.42
N TYR A 101 -14.92 15.32 9.64
CA TYR A 101 -15.83 14.26 9.16
C TYR A 101 -15.59 12.93 9.91
N PRO A 102 -16.13 12.77 11.14
CA PRO A 102 -15.87 11.61 12.01
C PRO A 102 -16.25 10.24 11.40
N LYS A 103 -17.09 10.22 10.36
CA LYS A 103 -17.43 9.00 9.60
C LYS A 103 -16.22 8.37 8.89
N CYS A 104 -15.18 9.14 8.53
CA CYS A 104 -13.99 8.63 7.82
C CYS A 104 -12.86 8.18 8.77
N ARG A 105 -12.83 8.65 10.01
CA ARG A 105 -11.74 8.39 10.98
C ARG A 105 -11.71 6.94 11.48
N ARG A 106 -12.87 6.28 11.58
CA ARG A 106 -13.00 5.04 12.37
C ARG A 106 -12.61 3.76 11.60
N ASN A 107 -12.36 3.82 10.29
CA ASN A 107 -12.34 2.62 9.45
C ASN A 107 -11.18 2.52 8.43
N TRP A 108 -10.05 3.16 8.72
CA TRP A 108 -8.90 3.17 7.80
C TRP A 108 -8.32 1.77 7.52
N SER A 109 -8.57 0.79 8.40
CA SER A 109 -8.08 -0.59 8.24
C SER A 109 -9.10 -1.61 7.73
N ARG A 110 -10.38 -1.24 7.52
CA ARG A 110 -11.44 -2.19 7.10
C ARG A 110 -12.43 -1.58 6.11
N SER A 111 -12.20 -1.74 4.82
CA SER A 111 -13.26 -1.88 3.81
C SER A 111 -14.32 -0.76 3.62
N TRP A 112 -14.17 -0.04 2.49
CA TRP A 112 -15.19 0.09 1.43
C TRP A 112 -16.55 0.78 1.73
N ARG A 113 -16.70 1.65 2.73
CA ARG A 113 -18.02 2.24 3.04
C ARG A 113 -18.05 3.70 3.49
N CYS A 114 -17.24 4.56 2.89
CA CYS A 114 -17.47 6.02 2.94
C CYS A 114 -18.33 6.42 1.75
N ARG A 115 -19.65 6.17 1.84
CA ARG A 115 -20.64 6.84 0.99
C ARG A 115 -21.05 8.11 1.74
N MET A 116 -21.05 9.26 1.03
CA MET A 116 -21.61 10.52 1.55
C MET A 116 -23.00 10.29 2.14
#